data_AF-A0A1G6YNS8-F1
#
_entry.id   AF-A0A1G6YNS8-F1
#
_cell.length_a   1.000
_cell.length_b   1.000
_cell.length_c   1.000
_cell.angle_alpha   90.00
_cell.angle_beta   90.00
_cell.angle_gamma   90.00
#
_symmetry.space_group_name_H-M   'P 1'
#
loop_
_entity.id
_entity.type
_entity.pdbx_description
1 polymer ?
#
loop_
_entity_poly.entity_id
_entity_poly.type
_entity_poly.pdbx_seq_one_letter_code
_entity_poly.pdbx_strand_id
1 'polypeptide(L)'
;MPIPRRPLPIAAPLVALLLAACAVRGGAQTVTDFEDWLAEHPFEGMAVADATSAEALPFAGSADITVTVAGTDVGAAAAHVCDFDPPGAATLALSVSADGLAVPVDCDDPAASATTWEVVAGIDGLTDVAIASPETVAVFDDTEAALAGWDALRRLPSASYTVEGPTWVLTDRPGTSAAARAVARDALSSIYIVERVSVLPATESGPEHVDVEVAFDAPLLERELLTGHPERRDLVTVRESVRVSGGAP
;
A
#
# COMPACT_ATOMS: atom_id res chain seq x y z
N MET A 1 -39.83 -54.94 39.96
CA MET A 1 -39.61 -53.49 39.81
C MET A 1 -38.80 -53.27 38.53
N PRO A 2 -39.32 -52.57 37.51
CA PRO A 2 -38.60 -52.32 36.28
C PRO A 2 -37.55 -51.20 36.45
N ILE A 3 -36.31 -51.46 36.02
CA ILE A 3 -35.21 -50.48 36.03
C ILE A 3 -35.45 -49.50 34.87
N PRO A 4 -35.60 -48.18 35.11
CA PRO A 4 -35.72 -47.22 34.02
C PRO A 4 -34.35 -47.05 33.35
N ARG A 5 -34.22 -47.59 32.13
CA ARG A 5 -33.07 -47.31 31.26
C ARG A 5 -33.18 -45.86 30.77
N ARG A 6 -32.47 -44.94 31.40
CA ARG A 6 -32.24 -43.60 30.83
C ARG A 6 -31.16 -43.72 29.75
N PRO A 7 -31.41 -43.30 28.50
CA PRO A 7 -30.36 -43.24 27.49
C PRO A 7 -29.32 -42.18 27.93
N LEU A 8 -28.05 -42.60 28.00
CA LEU A 8 -26.92 -41.70 28.25
C LEU A 8 -26.80 -40.71 27.07
N PRO A 9 -26.72 -39.40 27.30
CA PRO A 9 -26.55 -38.40 26.24
C PRO A 9 -25.07 -38.33 25.79
N ILE A 10 -24.52 -39.44 25.26
CA ILE A 10 -23.14 -39.45 24.73
C ILE A 10 -23.08 -38.86 23.30
N ALA A 11 -24.22 -38.71 22.62
CA ALA A 11 -24.25 -38.17 21.26
C ALA A 11 -23.98 -36.65 21.17
N ALA A 12 -24.27 -35.89 22.22
CA ALA A 12 -24.13 -34.42 22.20
C ALA A 12 -22.67 -33.90 22.17
N PRO A 13 -21.74 -34.41 23.00
CA PRO A 13 -20.36 -33.91 22.97
C PRO A 13 -19.58 -34.36 21.73
N LEU A 14 -19.93 -35.51 21.13
CA LEU A 14 -19.29 -36.01 19.90
C LEU A 14 -19.69 -35.20 18.66
N VAL A 15 -20.95 -34.79 18.56
CA VAL A 15 -21.41 -33.88 17.49
C VAL A 15 -20.82 -32.48 17.67
N ALA A 16 -20.70 -31.98 18.91
CA ALA A 16 -20.02 -30.71 19.19
C ALA A 16 -18.51 -30.77 18.88
N LEU A 17 -17.83 -31.89 19.14
CA LEU A 17 -16.42 -32.09 18.78
C LEU A 17 -16.21 -32.19 17.27
N LEU A 18 -17.14 -32.85 16.55
CA LEU A 18 -17.12 -32.94 15.07
C LEU A 18 -17.41 -31.59 14.42
N LEU A 19 -18.32 -30.79 14.98
CA LEU A 19 -18.58 -29.42 14.53
C LEU A 19 -17.42 -28.47 14.86
N ALA A 20 -16.71 -28.68 15.97
CA ALA A 20 -15.50 -27.91 16.30
C ALA A 20 -14.27 -28.33 15.47
N ALA A 21 -14.16 -29.61 15.09
CA ALA A 21 -13.10 -30.13 14.22
C ALA A 21 -13.29 -29.74 12.75
N CYS A 22 -14.52 -29.40 12.34
CA CYS A 22 -14.80 -28.86 11.02
C CYS A 22 -14.64 -27.34 10.94
N ALA A 23 -14.30 -26.61 12.01
CA ALA A 23 -14.01 -25.18 11.93
C ALA A 23 -12.68 -24.96 11.20
N VAL A 24 -12.70 -25.13 9.88
CA VAL A 24 -11.56 -24.84 9.01
C VAL A 24 -11.34 -23.34 9.05
N ARG A 25 -10.09 -22.97 9.38
CA ARG A 25 -9.60 -21.60 9.41
C ARG A 25 -9.57 -21.11 7.97
N GLY A 26 -10.51 -20.22 7.63
CA GLY A 26 -10.79 -19.86 6.25
C GLY A 26 -9.58 -19.24 5.57
N GLY A 27 -8.88 -18.34 6.24
CA GLY A 27 -7.70 -17.67 5.68
C GLY A 27 -6.51 -18.61 5.55
N ALA A 28 -6.19 -19.38 6.59
CA ALA A 28 -5.06 -20.31 6.56
C ALA A 28 -5.25 -21.45 5.54
N GLN A 29 -6.50 -21.91 5.36
CA GLN A 29 -6.82 -22.91 4.33
C GLN A 29 -6.68 -22.30 2.93
N THR A 30 -7.15 -21.06 2.70
CA THR A 30 -6.98 -20.38 1.42
C THR A 30 -5.51 -20.27 1.01
N VAL A 31 -4.60 -19.98 1.95
CA VAL A 31 -3.15 -19.99 1.67
C VAL A 31 -2.68 -21.38 1.22
N THR A 32 -3.07 -22.43 1.94
CA THR A 32 -2.68 -23.81 1.60
C THR A 32 -3.24 -24.23 0.24
N ASP A 33 -4.51 -23.92 -0.02
CA ASP A 33 -5.18 -24.22 -1.29
C ASP A 33 -4.51 -23.49 -2.46
N PHE A 34 -4.07 -22.24 -2.25
CA PHE A 34 -3.33 -21.48 -3.24
C PHE A 34 -1.94 -22.08 -3.52
N GLU A 35 -1.20 -22.47 -2.48
CA GLU A 35 0.10 -23.12 -2.62
C GLU A 35 -0.02 -24.46 -3.38
N ASP A 36 -1.01 -25.28 -3.04
CA ASP A 36 -1.29 -26.54 -3.72
C ASP A 36 -1.70 -26.29 -5.18
N TRP A 37 -2.59 -25.32 -5.44
CA TRP A 37 -2.99 -24.94 -6.78
C TRP A 37 -1.80 -24.46 -7.64
N LEU A 38 -0.92 -23.62 -7.08
CA LEU A 38 0.26 -23.11 -7.78
C LEU A 38 1.26 -24.24 -8.09
N ALA A 39 1.37 -25.24 -7.23
CA ALA A 39 2.17 -26.44 -7.49
C ALA A 39 1.62 -27.29 -8.65
N GLU A 40 0.29 -27.34 -8.80
CA GLU A 40 -0.39 -28.02 -9.92
C GLU A 40 -0.40 -27.18 -11.21
N HIS A 41 -0.36 -25.85 -11.10
CA HIS A 41 -0.40 -24.89 -12.20
C HIS A 41 0.87 -24.01 -12.19
N PRO A 42 2.05 -24.58 -12.47
CA PRO A 42 3.30 -23.84 -12.36
C PRO A 42 3.39 -22.74 -13.41
N PHE A 43 3.80 -21.55 -12.97
CA PHE A 43 4.27 -20.46 -13.83
C PHE A 43 5.79 -20.34 -13.70
N GLU A 44 6.50 -20.20 -14.82
CA GLU A 44 7.97 -20.21 -14.82
C GLU A 44 8.51 -19.10 -13.91
N GLY A 45 9.37 -19.49 -12.95
CA GLY A 45 10.00 -18.55 -12.04
C GLY A 45 9.07 -17.97 -10.95
N MET A 46 7.83 -18.44 -10.83
CA MET A 46 6.89 -17.99 -9.80
C MET A 46 7.03 -18.81 -8.51
N ALA A 47 6.99 -18.14 -7.35
CA ALA A 47 6.95 -18.79 -6.05
C ALA A 47 6.24 -17.91 -5.00
N VAL A 48 5.57 -18.51 -4.02
CA VAL A 48 5.05 -17.76 -2.86
C VAL A 48 6.24 -17.23 -2.05
N ALA A 49 6.27 -15.91 -1.85
CA ALA A 49 7.32 -15.23 -1.09
C ALA A 49 6.86 -14.89 0.33
N ASP A 50 5.61 -14.47 0.48
CA ASP A 50 4.98 -14.24 1.77
C ASP A 50 3.49 -14.57 1.70
N ALA A 51 2.94 -15.01 2.83
CA ALA A 51 1.52 -15.27 2.98
C ALA A 51 1.09 -14.98 4.41
N THR A 52 0.11 -14.09 4.57
CA THR A 52 -0.51 -13.80 5.86
C THR A 52 -1.99 -14.15 5.82
N SER A 53 -2.51 -14.64 6.95
CA SER A 53 -3.91 -15.01 7.08
C SER A 53 -4.52 -14.41 8.33
N ALA A 54 -5.76 -13.93 8.22
CA ALA A 54 -6.56 -13.50 9.36
C ALA A 54 -7.89 -14.27 9.40
N GLU A 55 -8.35 -14.58 10.61
CA GLU A 55 -9.56 -15.36 10.86
C GLU A 55 -10.65 -14.46 11.43
N ALA A 56 -11.73 -14.25 10.70
CA ALA A 56 -12.88 -13.47 11.17
C ALA A 56 -13.95 -14.37 11.81
N LEU A 57 -14.23 -15.53 11.20
CA LEU A 57 -15.16 -16.56 11.67
C LEU A 57 -14.69 -17.95 11.22
N PRO A 58 -15.19 -19.05 11.80
CA PRO A 58 -15.03 -20.38 11.19
C PRO A 58 -15.56 -20.31 9.76
N PHE A 59 -14.76 -20.73 8.77
CA PHE A 59 -15.08 -20.67 7.33
C PHE A 59 -15.10 -19.27 6.67
N ALA A 60 -14.75 -18.21 7.40
CA ALA A 60 -14.55 -16.88 6.81
C ALA A 60 -13.26 -16.26 7.34
N GLY A 61 -12.35 -15.99 6.43
CA GLY A 61 -11.07 -15.37 6.73
C GLY A 61 -10.60 -14.54 5.57
N SER A 62 -9.45 -13.90 5.75
CA SER A 62 -8.73 -13.25 4.68
C SER A 62 -7.35 -13.87 4.54
N ALA A 63 -6.88 -13.96 3.31
CA ALA A 63 -5.49 -14.27 2.99
C ALA A 63 -4.92 -13.11 2.17
N ASP A 64 -3.69 -12.73 2.48
CA ASP A 64 -2.87 -11.82 1.67
C ASP A 64 -1.64 -12.61 1.25
N ILE A 65 -1.49 -12.81 -0.06
CA ILE A 65 -0.44 -13.65 -0.64
C ILE A 65 0.37 -12.82 -1.62
N THR A 66 1.68 -12.78 -1.39
CA THR A 66 2.65 -12.20 -2.33
C THR A 66 3.41 -13.31 -3.04
N VAL A 67 3.30 -13.35 -4.37
CA VAL A 67 4.12 -14.23 -5.20
C VAL A 67 5.30 -13.44 -5.79
N THR A 68 6.48 -14.05 -5.81
CA THR A 68 7.61 -13.54 -6.58
C THR A 68 7.62 -14.14 -7.97
N VAL A 69 8.11 -13.40 -8.97
CA VAL A 69 8.28 -13.87 -10.33
C VAL A 69 9.71 -13.57 -10.79
N ALA A 70 10.40 -14.60 -11.29
CA ALA A 70 11.71 -14.41 -11.92
C ALA A 70 11.53 -13.84 -13.34
N GLY A 71 11.72 -12.54 -13.51
CA GLY A 71 11.66 -11.85 -14.80
C GLY A 71 10.64 -10.71 -14.83
N THR A 72 10.39 -10.17 -16.02
CA THR A 72 9.63 -8.92 -16.20
C THR A 72 8.16 -9.12 -16.62
N ASP A 73 7.68 -10.36 -16.76
CA ASP A 73 6.32 -10.63 -17.24
C ASP A 73 5.30 -10.68 -16.08
N VAL A 74 5.29 -9.61 -15.27
CA VAL A 74 4.36 -9.45 -14.14
C VAL A 74 2.91 -9.41 -14.61
N GLY A 75 2.64 -8.92 -15.83
CA GLY A 75 1.30 -8.94 -16.41
C GLY A 75 0.77 -10.36 -16.64
N ALA A 76 1.58 -11.25 -17.25
CA ALA A 76 1.18 -12.64 -17.42
C ALA A 76 1.11 -13.40 -16.09
N ALA A 77 2.01 -13.10 -15.16
CA ALA A 77 1.97 -13.67 -13.81
C ALA A 77 0.71 -13.25 -13.03
N ALA A 78 0.33 -11.97 -13.11
CA ALA A 78 -0.89 -11.43 -12.51
C ALA A 78 -2.14 -12.11 -13.10
N ALA A 79 -2.20 -12.24 -14.43
CA ALA A 79 -3.29 -12.96 -15.09
C ALA A 79 -3.36 -14.43 -14.66
N HIS A 80 -2.20 -15.09 -14.53
CA HIS A 80 -2.11 -16.49 -14.09
C HIS A 80 -2.66 -16.67 -12.67
N VAL A 81 -2.22 -15.87 -11.69
CA VAL A 81 -2.70 -16.03 -10.30
C VAL A 81 -4.19 -15.72 -10.14
N CYS A 82 -4.79 -14.97 -11.07
CA CYS A 82 -6.23 -14.71 -11.09
C CYS A 82 -7.08 -15.89 -11.59
N ASP A 83 -6.46 -16.94 -12.15
CA ASP A 83 -7.19 -18.18 -12.46
C ASP A 83 -7.53 -19.00 -11.19
N PHE A 84 -6.93 -18.65 -10.04
CA PHE A 84 -7.28 -19.25 -8.76
C PHE A 84 -8.60 -18.69 -8.21
N ASP A 85 -9.60 -19.57 -8.09
CA ASP A 85 -10.88 -19.27 -7.44
C ASP A 85 -10.88 -19.89 -6.02
N PRO A 86 -10.74 -19.08 -4.95
CA PRO A 86 -10.64 -19.60 -3.60
C PRO A 86 -11.94 -20.32 -3.20
N PRO A 87 -11.88 -21.56 -2.70
CA PRO A 87 -13.09 -22.27 -2.28
C PRO A 87 -13.69 -21.62 -1.03
N GLY A 88 -14.93 -21.14 -1.12
CA GLY A 88 -15.73 -20.69 0.03
C GLY A 88 -15.92 -19.17 0.12
N ALA A 89 -16.03 -18.64 1.34
CA ALA A 89 -16.35 -17.22 1.61
C ALA A 89 -15.11 -16.40 2.04
N ALA A 90 -13.90 -16.90 1.79
CA ALA A 90 -12.67 -16.21 2.14
C ALA A 90 -12.39 -15.06 1.17
N THR A 91 -11.86 -13.94 1.68
CA THR A 91 -11.37 -12.83 0.86
C THR A 91 -9.89 -13.04 0.57
N LEU A 92 -9.50 -12.90 -0.69
CA LEU A 92 -8.11 -13.06 -1.11
C LEU A 92 -7.59 -11.72 -1.64
N ALA A 93 -6.47 -11.26 -1.09
CA ALA A 93 -5.65 -10.21 -1.66
C ALA A 93 -4.40 -10.86 -2.27
N LEU A 94 -4.10 -10.53 -3.53
CA LEU A 94 -2.94 -11.05 -4.25
C LEU A 94 -2.01 -9.90 -4.58
N SER A 95 -0.71 -10.12 -4.45
CA SER A 95 0.32 -9.23 -4.96
C SER A 95 1.36 -10.02 -5.74
N VAL A 96 1.88 -9.43 -6.82
CA VAL A 96 3.03 -9.96 -7.56
C VAL A 96 4.22 -9.06 -7.28
N SER A 97 5.34 -9.68 -6.91
CA SER A 97 6.60 -9.00 -6.65
C SER A 97 7.68 -9.40 -7.65
N ALA A 98 8.41 -8.40 -8.14
CA ALA A 98 9.66 -8.59 -8.87
C ALA A 98 10.64 -7.47 -8.49
N ASP A 99 11.93 -7.79 -8.45
CA ASP A 99 13.01 -6.88 -8.04
C ASP A 99 12.79 -6.17 -6.69
N GLY A 100 12.08 -6.82 -5.76
CA GLY A 100 11.76 -6.29 -4.44
C GLY A 100 10.56 -5.36 -4.39
N LEU A 101 9.95 -5.03 -5.53
CA LEU A 101 8.74 -4.20 -5.62
C LEU A 101 7.52 -5.12 -5.67
N ALA A 102 6.51 -4.88 -4.83
CA ALA A 102 5.26 -5.63 -4.82
C ALA A 102 4.12 -4.79 -5.37
N VAL A 103 3.37 -5.32 -6.33
CA VAL A 103 2.21 -4.67 -6.93
C VAL A 103 0.97 -5.52 -6.68
N PRO A 104 -0.12 -4.95 -6.13
CA PRO A 104 -1.37 -5.66 -5.95
C PRO A 104 -1.94 -6.09 -7.30
N VAL A 105 -2.54 -7.27 -7.31
CA VAL A 105 -3.25 -7.81 -8.47
C VAL A 105 -4.75 -7.58 -8.27
N ASP A 106 -5.32 -6.78 -9.15
CA ASP A 106 -6.76 -6.68 -9.35
C ASP A 106 -7.20 -7.71 -10.40
N CYS A 107 -7.88 -8.77 -9.94
CA CYS A 107 -8.37 -9.83 -10.83
C CYS A 107 -9.65 -9.46 -11.59
N ASP A 108 -10.36 -8.39 -11.18
CA ASP A 108 -11.47 -7.84 -11.97
C ASP A 108 -10.94 -7.01 -13.16
N ASP A 109 -9.72 -6.45 -13.03
CA ASP A 109 -9.02 -5.71 -14.09
C ASP A 109 -7.51 -6.05 -14.16
N PRO A 110 -7.14 -7.21 -14.71
CA PRO A 110 -5.74 -7.61 -14.83
C PRO A 110 -4.91 -6.66 -15.71
N ALA A 111 -5.56 -5.92 -16.62
CA ALA A 111 -4.89 -4.92 -17.44
C ALA A 111 -4.47 -3.69 -16.62
N ALA A 112 -5.25 -3.30 -15.61
CA ALA A 112 -4.87 -2.26 -14.66
C ALA A 112 -3.66 -2.68 -13.83
N SER A 113 -3.58 -3.94 -13.41
CA SER A 113 -2.42 -4.50 -12.69
C SER A 113 -1.14 -4.46 -13.53
N ALA A 114 -1.22 -4.86 -14.81
CA ALA A 114 -0.09 -4.76 -15.74
C ALA A 114 0.35 -3.31 -15.98
N THR A 115 -0.60 -2.39 -16.17
CA THR A 115 -0.31 -0.95 -16.33
C THR A 115 0.36 -0.37 -15.08
N THR A 116 -0.10 -0.79 -13.89
CA THR A 116 0.48 -0.39 -12.61
C THR A 116 1.93 -0.86 -12.50
N TRP A 117 2.20 -2.11 -12.86
CA TRP A 117 3.56 -2.64 -12.92
C TRP A 117 4.44 -1.87 -13.89
N GLU A 118 3.98 -1.58 -15.11
CA GLU A 118 4.75 -0.81 -16.10
C GLU A 118 5.14 0.58 -15.58
N VAL A 119 4.25 1.25 -14.85
CA VAL A 119 4.55 2.53 -14.23
C VAL A 119 5.58 2.38 -13.14
N VAL A 120 5.40 1.42 -12.22
CA VAL A 120 6.28 1.16 -11.07
C VAL A 120 7.68 0.76 -11.50
N ALA A 121 7.79 -0.23 -12.39
CA ALA A 121 9.06 -0.73 -12.91
C ALA A 121 9.82 0.30 -13.76
N GLY A 122 9.11 1.31 -14.28
CA GLY A 122 9.71 2.43 -15.00
C GLY A 122 10.19 3.58 -14.11
N ILE A 123 10.05 3.49 -12.78
CA ILE A 123 10.51 4.51 -11.84
C ILE A 123 11.91 4.13 -11.35
N ASP A 124 12.91 4.89 -11.79
CA ASP A 124 14.29 4.73 -11.36
C ASP A 124 14.45 5.09 -9.87
N GLY A 125 15.23 4.29 -9.13
CA GLY A 125 15.60 4.55 -7.74
C GLY A 125 14.52 4.26 -6.69
N LEU A 126 13.38 3.70 -7.11
CA LEU A 126 12.35 3.17 -6.22
C LEU A 126 12.89 1.95 -5.47
N THR A 127 12.81 1.96 -4.14
CA THR A 127 13.27 0.85 -3.29
C THR A 127 12.14 0.03 -2.69
N ASP A 128 11.00 0.66 -2.47
CA ASP A 128 9.77 -0.01 -2.03
C ASP A 128 8.55 0.73 -2.57
N VAL A 129 7.45 0.01 -2.75
CA VAL A 129 6.16 0.59 -3.10
C VAL A 129 5.04 -0.23 -2.46
N ALA A 130 4.18 0.46 -1.73
CA ALA A 130 2.93 -0.07 -1.23
C ALA A 130 1.78 0.60 -1.97
N ILE A 131 1.09 -0.17 -2.81
CA ILE A 131 -0.10 0.31 -3.52
C ILE A 131 -1.31 -0.28 -2.83
N ALA A 132 -2.01 0.53 -2.05
CA ALA A 132 -3.28 0.16 -1.46
C ALA A 132 -4.37 1.11 -1.97
N SER A 133 -5.61 0.67 -2.08
CA SER A 133 -6.72 1.63 -2.18
C SER A 133 -7.02 2.12 -0.76
N PRO A 134 -6.96 3.44 -0.47
CA PRO A 134 -6.92 4.56 -1.41
C PRO A 134 -5.56 5.29 -1.54
N GLU A 135 -4.47 4.74 -0.99
CA GLU A 135 -3.16 5.38 -0.87
C GLU A 135 -2.03 4.58 -1.54
N THR A 136 -1.20 5.27 -2.33
CA THR A 136 0.07 4.74 -2.83
C THR A 136 1.22 5.35 -2.06
N VAL A 137 2.07 4.52 -1.47
CA VAL A 137 3.31 4.92 -0.79
C VAL A 137 4.50 4.42 -1.60
N ALA A 138 5.46 5.27 -1.89
CA ALA A 138 6.66 4.94 -2.65
C ALA A 138 7.90 5.45 -1.90
N VAL A 139 8.89 4.57 -1.72
CA VAL A 139 10.10 4.85 -0.96
C VAL A 139 11.30 4.92 -1.90
N PHE A 140 12.14 5.93 -1.69
CA PHE A 140 13.33 6.19 -2.50
C PHE A 140 14.54 6.44 -1.61
N ASP A 141 15.69 5.94 -2.04
CA ASP A 141 16.97 6.16 -1.36
C ASP A 141 17.67 7.45 -1.79
N ASP A 142 17.15 8.15 -2.80
CA ASP A 142 17.72 9.36 -3.37
C ASP A 142 16.65 10.44 -3.64
N THR A 143 16.97 11.70 -3.32
CA THR A 143 16.05 12.83 -3.48
C THR A 143 15.78 13.17 -4.95
N GLU A 144 16.78 13.09 -5.84
CA GLU A 144 16.57 13.40 -7.27
C GLU A 144 15.67 12.32 -7.92
N ALA A 145 15.91 11.05 -7.60
CA ALA A 145 15.06 9.93 -8.00
C ALA A 145 13.63 10.08 -7.48
N ALA A 146 13.45 10.42 -6.20
CA ALA A 146 12.13 10.63 -5.60
C ALA A 146 11.34 11.75 -6.30
N LEU A 147 11.99 12.88 -6.61
CA LEU A 147 11.36 14.01 -7.29
C LEU A 147 11.01 13.71 -8.76
N ALA A 148 11.81 12.87 -9.43
CA ALA A 148 11.53 12.39 -10.78
C ALA A 148 10.38 11.34 -10.78
N GLY A 149 10.41 10.39 -9.85
CA GLY A 149 9.42 9.34 -9.68
C GLY A 149 8.05 9.85 -9.24
N TRP A 150 7.99 10.94 -8.48
CA TRP A 150 6.74 11.56 -8.03
C TRP A 150 5.74 11.82 -9.18
N ASP A 151 6.19 12.41 -10.29
CA ASP A 151 5.28 12.69 -11.42
C ASP A 151 4.79 11.39 -12.10
N ALA A 152 5.61 10.34 -12.10
CA ALA A 152 5.26 9.04 -12.66
C ALA A 152 4.18 8.33 -11.82
N LEU A 153 4.27 8.40 -10.48
CA LEU A 153 3.31 7.80 -9.55
C LEU A 153 1.89 8.35 -9.74
N ARG A 154 1.75 9.61 -10.14
CA ARG A 154 0.44 10.26 -10.38
C ARG A 154 -0.32 9.69 -11.58
N ARG A 155 0.29 8.77 -12.34
CA ARG A 155 -0.39 7.99 -13.38
C ARG A 155 -1.13 6.78 -12.82
N LEU A 156 -0.81 6.37 -11.59
CA LEU A 156 -1.51 5.30 -10.89
C LEU A 156 -2.87 5.79 -10.40
N PRO A 157 -3.92 4.97 -10.41
CA PRO A 157 -5.23 5.36 -9.92
C PRO A 157 -5.27 5.33 -8.37
N SER A 158 -4.82 6.40 -7.72
CA SER A 158 -4.85 6.54 -6.25
C SER A 158 -5.52 7.83 -5.78
N ALA A 159 -6.07 7.84 -4.56
CA ALA A 159 -6.63 9.05 -3.94
C ALA A 159 -5.55 9.90 -3.24
N SER A 160 -4.41 9.31 -2.91
CA SER A 160 -3.23 10.02 -2.41
C SER A 160 -1.94 9.30 -2.79
N TYR A 161 -0.88 10.09 -2.96
CA TYR A 161 0.47 9.61 -3.26
C TYR A 161 1.40 10.11 -2.15
N THR A 162 2.03 9.19 -1.45
CA THR A 162 3.05 9.47 -0.45
C THR A 162 4.40 9.06 -1.04
N VAL A 163 5.34 10.00 -1.10
CA VAL A 163 6.71 9.78 -1.56
C VAL A 163 7.64 9.99 -0.37
N GLU A 164 8.35 8.95 0.02
CA GLU A 164 9.33 8.99 1.10
C GLU A 164 10.73 9.09 0.49
N GLY A 165 11.37 10.23 0.71
CA GLY A 165 12.79 10.41 0.43
C GLY A 165 13.64 10.15 1.69
N PRO A 166 14.98 10.28 1.60
CA PRO A 166 15.88 9.90 2.68
C PRO A 166 15.64 10.61 4.03
N THR A 167 15.14 11.84 3.99
CA THR A 167 14.92 12.67 5.20
C THR A 167 13.55 13.34 5.23
N TRP A 168 12.67 13.06 4.27
CA TRP A 168 11.44 13.82 4.09
C TRP A 168 10.31 12.94 3.56
N VAL A 169 9.08 13.37 3.83
CA VAL A 169 7.86 12.73 3.31
C VAL A 169 7.03 13.76 2.55
N LEU A 170 6.64 13.46 1.31
CA LEU A 170 5.75 14.26 0.50
C LEU A 170 4.41 13.55 0.36
N THR A 171 3.31 14.22 0.66
CA THR A 171 1.97 13.73 0.33
C THR A 171 1.34 14.64 -0.72
N ASP A 172 0.90 14.05 -1.83
CA ASP A 172 0.17 14.71 -2.92
C ASP A 172 -1.18 14.02 -3.13
N ARG A 173 -2.13 14.72 -3.75
CA ARG A 173 -3.45 14.17 -4.09
C ARG A 173 -3.82 14.49 -5.53
N PRO A 174 -4.70 13.69 -6.17
CA PRO A 174 -5.30 14.07 -7.43
C PRO A 174 -5.96 15.45 -7.35
N GLY A 175 -5.91 16.20 -8.45
CA GLY A 175 -6.49 17.55 -8.53
C GLY A 175 -5.56 18.69 -8.11
N THR A 176 -4.34 18.40 -7.61
CA THR A 176 -3.34 19.44 -7.39
C THR A 176 -2.84 20.02 -8.72
N SER A 177 -2.47 21.29 -8.71
CA SER A 177 -1.99 22.07 -9.85
C SER A 177 -0.49 21.88 -10.04
N ALA A 178 -0.01 22.12 -11.27
CA ALA A 178 1.42 22.13 -11.54
C ALA A 178 2.16 23.22 -10.74
N ALA A 179 1.46 24.30 -10.36
CA ALA A 179 2.01 25.38 -9.56
C ALA A 179 2.26 24.94 -8.11
N ALA A 180 1.29 24.28 -7.46
CA ALA A 180 1.48 23.74 -6.12
C ALA A 180 2.62 22.71 -6.08
N ARG A 181 2.70 21.85 -7.10
CA ARG A 181 3.78 20.88 -7.21
C ARG A 181 5.15 21.51 -7.43
N ALA A 182 5.24 22.57 -8.21
CA ALA A 182 6.49 23.31 -8.39
C ALA A 182 6.96 23.94 -7.08
N VAL A 183 6.06 24.50 -6.26
CA VAL A 183 6.43 25.03 -4.92
C VAL A 183 6.95 23.90 -4.02
N ALA A 184 6.26 22.76 -3.99
CA ALA A 184 6.69 21.60 -3.22
C ALA A 184 8.08 21.07 -3.67
N ARG A 185 8.33 21.00 -4.98
CA ARG A 185 9.63 20.62 -5.54
C ARG A 185 10.73 21.60 -5.16
N ASP A 186 10.45 22.89 -5.21
CA ASP A 186 11.43 23.92 -4.81
C ASP A 186 11.72 23.88 -3.31
N ALA A 187 10.72 23.56 -2.48
CA ALA A 187 10.93 23.33 -1.05
C ALA A 187 11.85 22.13 -0.81
N LEU A 188 11.55 20.99 -1.44
CA LEU A 188 12.32 19.74 -1.28
C LEU A 188 13.74 19.80 -1.86
N SER A 189 13.98 20.67 -2.84
CA SER A 189 15.32 20.90 -3.43
C SER A 189 16.08 22.05 -2.76
N SER A 190 15.49 22.69 -1.75
CA SER A 190 16.14 23.77 -1.02
C SER A 190 17.30 23.26 -0.13
N ILE A 191 18.12 24.19 0.37
CA ILE A 191 19.21 23.87 1.30
C ILE A 191 18.72 23.55 2.73
N TYR A 192 17.43 23.74 3.01
CA TYR A 192 16.86 23.54 4.35
C TYR A 192 16.48 22.09 4.57
N ILE A 193 16.48 21.67 5.83
CA ILE A 193 16.04 20.34 6.22
C ILE A 193 14.51 20.34 6.26
N VAL A 194 13.90 20.00 5.12
CA VAL A 194 12.48 19.72 5.02
C VAL A 194 12.21 18.32 5.57
N GLU A 195 11.21 18.21 6.43
CA GLU A 195 10.78 16.93 7.03
C GLU A 195 9.49 16.43 6.38
N ARG A 196 8.59 17.34 6.02
CA ARG A 196 7.32 16.99 5.38
C ARG A 196 6.85 18.06 4.42
N VAL A 197 6.26 17.62 3.31
CA VAL A 197 5.50 18.48 2.41
C VAL A 197 4.13 17.85 2.16
N SER A 198 3.07 18.64 2.23
CA SER A 198 1.72 18.20 1.91
C SER A 198 1.10 19.13 0.88
N VAL A 199 0.75 18.58 -0.28
CA VAL A 199 0.11 19.29 -1.39
C VAL A 199 -1.37 18.95 -1.37
N LEU A 200 -2.18 19.91 -0.94
CA LEU A 200 -3.61 19.77 -0.73
C LEU A 200 -4.37 20.42 -1.90
N PRO A 201 -5.23 19.69 -2.62
CA PRO A 201 -5.98 20.24 -3.73
C PRO A 201 -7.05 21.21 -3.23
N ALA A 202 -7.52 22.09 -4.11
CA ALA A 202 -8.65 22.94 -3.80
C ALA A 202 -9.90 22.09 -3.46
N THR A 203 -10.64 22.51 -2.43
CA THR A 203 -11.90 21.88 -2.02
C THR A 203 -13.00 22.92 -1.94
N GLU A 204 -14.25 22.50 -1.72
CA GLU A 204 -15.34 23.45 -1.42
C GLU A 204 -15.06 24.29 -0.17
N SER A 205 -14.22 23.79 0.73
CA SER A 205 -13.91 24.40 2.03
C SER A 205 -12.66 25.29 2.01
N GLY A 206 -11.90 25.33 0.91
CA GLY A 206 -10.68 26.14 0.86
C GLY A 206 -9.91 26.07 -0.46
N PRO A 207 -9.03 27.05 -0.70
CA PRO A 207 -8.16 27.04 -1.86
C PRO A 207 -7.17 25.87 -1.79
N GLU A 208 -6.52 25.60 -2.91
CA GLU A 208 -5.34 24.75 -2.96
C GLU A 208 -4.26 25.27 -2.00
N HIS A 209 -3.50 24.36 -1.38
CA HIS A 209 -2.49 24.72 -0.40
C HIS A 209 -1.29 23.75 -0.38
N VAL A 210 -0.12 24.27 -0.03
CA VAL A 210 1.14 23.54 0.16
C VAL A 210 1.63 23.80 1.58
N ASP A 211 1.55 22.80 2.43
CA ASP A 211 2.11 22.83 3.78
C ASP A 211 3.53 22.28 3.74
N VAL A 212 4.50 23.05 4.24
CA VAL A 212 5.91 22.63 4.35
C VAL A 212 6.32 22.65 5.82
N GLU A 213 6.80 21.52 6.32
CA GLU A 213 7.39 21.38 7.65
C GLU A 213 8.91 21.27 7.54
N VAL A 214 9.63 22.14 8.25
CA VAL A 214 11.09 22.15 8.33
C VAL A 214 11.58 21.95 9.74
N ALA A 215 12.80 21.45 9.89
CA ALA A 215 13.44 21.32 11.19
C ALA A 215 13.75 22.70 11.83
N PHE A 216 14.10 23.71 11.03
CA PHE A 216 14.46 25.06 11.47
C PHE A 216 14.40 26.06 10.31
N ASP A 217 14.38 27.35 10.66
CA ASP A 217 14.46 28.50 9.74
C ASP A 217 13.26 28.62 8.77
N ALA A 218 12.05 28.26 9.23
CA ALA A 218 10.83 28.35 8.42
C ALA A 218 10.62 29.74 7.76
N PRO A 219 10.84 30.89 8.43
CA PRO A 219 10.65 32.20 7.80
C PRO A 219 11.62 32.49 6.66
N LEU A 220 12.82 31.89 6.68
CA LEU A 220 13.81 32.06 5.60
C LEU A 220 13.41 31.22 4.39
N LEU A 221 13.02 29.96 4.59
CA LEU A 221 12.48 29.13 3.50
C LEU A 221 11.22 29.74 2.90
N GLU A 222 10.27 30.22 3.73
CA GLU A 222 9.06 30.88 3.24
C GLU A 222 9.42 32.08 2.34
N ARG A 223 10.35 32.93 2.79
CA ARG A 223 10.80 34.07 1.99
C ARG A 223 11.46 33.64 0.67
N GLU A 224 12.24 32.56 0.68
CA GLU A 224 12.88 32.02 -0.52
C GLU A 224 11.82 31.50 -1.52
N LEU A 225 10.88 30.69 -1.06
CA LEU A 225 9.77 30.17 -1.87
C LEU A 225 8.91 31.31 -2.45
N LEU A 226 8.59 32.33 -1.64
CA LEU A 226 7.83 33.50 -2.10
C LEU A 226 8.63 34.42 -3.03
N THR A 227 9.97 34.36 -3.01
CA THR A 227 10.80 35.08 -3.97
C THR A 227 10.81 34.36 -5.32
N GLY A 228 10.82 33.03 -5.31
CA GLY A 228 10.68 32.20 -6.52
C GLY A 228 9.27 32.20 -7.11
N HIS A 229 8.24 32.33 -6.27
CA HIS A 229 6.82 32.26 -6.63
C HIS A 229 5.99 33.39 -6.00
N PRO A 230 6.25 34.67 -6.33
CA PRO A 230 5.61 35.82 -5.68
C PRO A 230 4.09 35.84 -5.83
N GLU A 231 3.55 35.23 -6.89
CA GLU A 231 2.12 35.11 -7.14
C GLU A 231 1.42 34.07 -6.24
N ARG A 232 2.18 33.29 -5.44
CA ARG A 232 1.70 32.12 -4.72
C ARG A 232 1.69 32.29 -3.21
N ARG A 233 1.59 33.54 -2.73
CA ARG A 233 1.61 33.83 -1.30
C ARG A 233 0.50 33.14 -0.51
N ASP A 234 -0.67 32.98 -1.11
CA ASP A 234 -1.80 32.32 -0.47
C ASP A 234 -1.75 30.78 -0.63
N LEU A 235 -0.78 30.27 -1.39
CA LEU A 235 -0.64 28.84 -1.70
C LEU A 235 0.24 28.10 -0.70
N VAL A 236 1.16 28.75 0.02
CA VAL A 236 2.17 28.06 0.82
C VAL A 236 2.15 28.51 2.28
N THR A 237 2.23 27.54 3.19
CA THR A 237 2.55 27.76 4.60
C THR A 237 3.81 26.99 4.94
N VAL A 238 4.78 27.65 5.56
CA VAL A 238 6.00 26.99 6.08
C VAL A 238 5.98 27.06 7.60
N ARG A 239 6.17 25.93 8.27
CA ARG A 239 6.21 25.84 9.73
C ARG A 239 7.41 25.03 10.22
N GLU A 240 7.90 25.37 11.41
CA GLU A 240 8.93 24.58 12.07
C GLU A 240 8.33 23.38 12.80
N SER A 241 9.03 22.25 12.80
CA SER A 241 8.61 21.08 13.54
C SER A 241 8.83 21.26 15.04
N VAL A 242 7.75 21.09 15.81
CA VAL A 242 7.84 21.11 17.27
C VAL A 242 8.17 19.71 17.75
N ARG A 243 9.46 19.38 17.81
CA ARG A 243 9.90 18.18 18.53
C ARG A 243 9.76 18.46 20.02
N VAL A 244 8.65 18.00 20.61
CA VAL A 244 8.54 17.93 22.07
C VAL A 244 9.54 16.88 22.51
N SER A 245 10.72 17.32 22.93
CA SER A 245 11.69 16.47 23.61
C SER A 245 11.03 15.94 24.88
N GLY A 246 10.40 14.78 24.77
CA GLY A 246 9.95 14.00 25.91
C GLY A 246 11.17 13.63 26.73
N GLY A 247 11.52 14.47 27.70
CA GLY A 247 12.40 14.07 28.78
C GLY A 247 11.75 12.87 29.45
N ALA A 248 12.35 11.69 29.26
CA ALA A 248 11.99 10.52 30.03
C ALA A 248 12.20 10.84 31.53
N PRO A 249 11.23 10.57 32.41
CA PRO A 249 11.49 10.51 33.84
C PRO A 249 12.41 9.33 34.19
#